data_AF-A0A945HV93-F1
#
_entry.id   AF-A0A945HV93-F1
#
_cell.length_a   1.000
_cell.length_b   1.000
_cell.length_c   1.000
_cell.angle_alpha   90.00
_cell.angle_beta   90.00
_cell.angle_gamma   90.00
#
_symmetry.space_group_name_H-M   'P 1'
#
loop_
_entity.id
_entity.type
_entity.pdbx_description
1 polymer ?
#
loop_
_entity_poly.entity_id
_entity_poly.type
_entity_poly.pdbx_seq_one_letter_code
_entity_poly.pdbx_strand_id
1 'polypeptide(L)' 'MALIVQKFGGTSVANTSRIKEVAKIVAKEKALGNDVVVVVSAMSGVTSQLVNYIKDVS' A
#
# COMPACT_ATOMS: atom_id res chain seq x y z
N MET A 1 -22.90 -7.92 0.35
CA MET A 1 -22.24 -6.65 0.74
C MET A 1 -21.54 -6.88 2.05
N ALA A 2 -20.20 -6.90 2.03
CA ALA A 2 -19.36 -7.06 3.22
C ALA A 2 -18.39 -5.87 3.33
N LEU A 3 -17.83 -5.65 4.53
CA LEU A 3 -16.73 -4.72 4.75
C LEU A 3 -15.41 -5.49 4.66
N ILE A 4 -14.57 -5.13 3.70
CA ILE A 4 -13.28 -5.77 3.43
C ILE A 4 -12.16 -4.79 3.74
N VAL A 5 -11.20 -5.22 4.55
CA VAL A 5 -9.97 -4.46 4.82
C VAL A 5 -8.82 -5.12 4.07
N GLN A 6 -8.18 -4.37 3.16
CA GLN A 6 -7.04 -4.85 2.38
C GLN A 6 -5.78 -4.11 2.82
N LYS A 7 -4.74 -4.86 3.20
CA LYS A 7 -3.43 -4.29 3.52
C LYS A 7 -2.39 -4.64 2.46
N PHE A 8 -1.69 -3.63 1.96
CA PHE A 8 -0.60 -3.80 0.99
C PHE A 8 0.74 -3.38 1.61
N GLY A 9 1.73 -4.27 1.56
CA GLY A 9 3.08 -4.00 2.06
C GLY A 9 3.91 -3.16 1.09
N GLY A 10 5.08 -2.69 1.54
CA GLY A 10 5.93 -1.80 0.74
C GLY A 10 6.39 -2.38 -0.61
N THR A 11 6.54 -3.70 -0.71
CA THR A 11 6.84 -4.40 -1.97
C THR A 11 5.67 -4.38 -2.94
N SER A 12 4.43 -4.46 -2.43
CA SER A 12 3.20 -4.35 -3.22
C SER A 12 2.96 -2.95 -3.76
N VAL A 13 3.59 -1.93 -3.16
CA VAL A 13 3.50 -0.52 -3.58
C VAL A 13 4.87 0.07 -3.95
N ALA A 14 5.82 -0.76 -4.38
CA ALA A 14 7.21 -0.35 -4.58
C ALA A 14 7.42 0.71 -5.67
N ASN A 15 6.50 0.83 -6.63
CA ASN A 15 6.53 1.81 -7.70
C ASN A 15 5.12 2.04 -8.27
N THR A 16 4.99 3.02 -9.16
CA THR A 16 3.70 3.42 -9.76
C THR A 16 3.00 2.28 -10.51
N SER A 17 3.75 1.43 -11.23
CA SER A 17 3.19 0.26 -11.89
C SER A 17 2.58 -0.72 -10.89
N ARG A 18 3.26 -0.99 -9.77
CA ARG A 18 2.74 -1.85 -8.70
C ARG A 18 1.51 -1.24 -8.01
N ILE A 19 1.53 0.08 -7.77
CA ILE A 19 0.37 0.81 -7.24
C ILE A 19 -0.83 0.69 -8.18
N LYS A 20 -0.61 0.77 -9.50
CA LYS A 20 -1.67 0.56 -10.50
C LYS A 20 -2.28 -0.84 -10.42
N GLU A 21 -1.45 -1.87 -10.20
CA GLU A 21 -1.97 -3.23 -10.00
C GLU A 21 -2.76 -3.38 -8.69
N VAL A 22 -2.30 -2.76 -7.60
CA VAL A 22 -3.06 -2.70 -6.33
C VAL A 22 -4.41 -2.02 -6.52
N ALA A 23 -4.46 -0.91 -7.25
CA ALA A 23 -5.70 -0.20 -7.54
C ALA A 23 -6.72 -1.07 -8.31
N LYS A 24 -6.25 -1.91 -9.25
CA LYS A 24 -7.13 -2.88 -9.95
C LYS A 24 -7.72 -3.93 -9.00
N ILE A 25 -6.94 -4.40 -8.02
CA ILE A 25 -7.41 -5.37 -7.01
C ILE A 25 -8.52 -4.74 -6.15
N VAL A 26 -8.30 -3.51 -5.68
CA VAL A 26 -9.29 -2.77 -4.88
C VAL A 26 -10.56 -2.48 -5.70
N ALA A 27 -10.40 -2.04 -6.95
CA ALA A 27 -11.52 -1.76 -7.84
C ALA A 27 -12.36 -3.02 -8.12
N LYS A 28 -11.70 -4.17 -8.29
CA LYS A 28 -12.40 -5.46 -8.45
C LYS A 28 -13.25 -5.78 -7.22
N GLU A 29 -12.71 -5.60 -6.01
CA GLU A 29 -13.45 -5.85 -4.78
C GLU A 29 -14.67 -4.92 -4.64
N LYS A 30 -14.49 -3.62 -4.97
CA LYS A 30 -15.59 -2.66 -4.96
C LYS A 30 -16.66 -3.01 -6.00
N ALA A 31 -16.28 -3.49 -7.18
CA ALA A 31 -17.20 -3.93 -8.24
C ALA A 31 -18.04 -5.15 -7.83
N LEU A 32 -17.57 -5.96 -6.88
CA LEU A 32 -18.35 -7.06 -6.29
C LEU A 32 -19.39 -6.59 -5.25
N GLY A 33 -19.51 -5.27 -5.03
CA GLY A 33 -20.49 -4.69 -4.11
C GLY A 33 -20.04 -4.71 -2.64
N ASN A 34 -18.74 -4.80 -2.38
CA ASN A 34 -18.17 -4.70 -1.04
C ASN A 34 -17.75 -3.27 -0.72
N ASP A 35 -17.79 -2.91 0.56
CA ASP A 35 -17.14 -1.70 1.06
C ASP A 35 -15.69 -2.03 1.40
N VAL A 36 -14.77 -1.18 0.94
CA VAL A 36 -13.35 -1.49 0.97
C VAL A 36 -12.58 -0.40 1.70
N VAL A 37 -11.86 -0.80 2.74
CA VAL A 37 -10.86 0.03 3.42
C VAL A 37 -9.48 -0.47 3.02
N VAL A 38 -8.61 0.43 2.60
CA VAL A 38 -7.27 0.10 2.12
C VAL A 38 -6.22 0.72 3.03
N VAL A 39 -5.30 -0.11 3.53
CA VAL A 39 -4.13 0.33 4.31
C VAL A 39 -2.88 0.02 3.52
N VAL A 40 -2.00 1.01 3.37
CA VAL A 40 -0.72 0.85 2.68
C VAL A 40 0.44 1.16 3.61
N SER A 41 1.52 0.39 3.48
CA SER A 41 2.82 0.79 4.01
C SER A 41 3.48 1.85 3.11
N ALA A 42 4.55 2.49 3.58
CA ALA A 42 5.42 3.27 2.71
C ALA A 42 6.00 2.39 1.59
N MET A 43 6.40 3.01 0.47
CA MET A 43 7.02 2.31 -0.65
C MET A 43 8.29 1.58 -0.19
N SER A 44 8.62 0.47 -0.85
CA SER A 44 9.79 -0.36 -0.51
C SER A 44 11.05 0.47 -0.29
N GLY A 45 11.70 0.28 0.86
CA GLY A 45 12.94 0.98 1.24
C GLY A 45 12.74 2.38 1.87
N VAL A 46 11.59 3.03 1.70
CA VAL A 46 11.38 4.41 2.17
C VAL A 46 11.45 4.51 3.70
N THR A 47 10.85 3.58 4.44
CA THR A 47 10.96 3.58 5.91
C THR A 47 12.41 3.43 6.36
N SER A 48 13.17 2.53 5.73
CA SER A 48 14.60 2.35 6.04
C SER A 48 15.42 3.61 5.71
N GLN A 49 15.13 4.27 4.60
CA GLN A 49 15.75 5.54 4.22
C GLN A 49 15.49 6.63 5.28
N LEU A 50 14.25 6.77 5.74
CA LEU A 50 13.91 7.73 6.81
C LEU A 50 14.64 7.42 8.12
N VAL A 51 14.74 6.14 8.49
CA VAL A 51 15.51 5.72 9.67
C VAL A 51 16.99 6.07 9.52
N ASN A 52 17.56 5.92 8.33
CA ASN A 52 18.95 6.29 8.08
C ASN A 52 19.18 7.80 8.19
N TYR A 53 18.25 8.63 7.69
CA TYR A 53 18.36 10.08 7.86
C TYR A 53 18.44 10.51 9.33
N ILE A 54 17.66 9.87 10.20
CA ILE A 54 17.71 10.16 11.65
C ILE A 54 19.08 9.77 12.23
N LYS A 55 19.64 8.63 11.81
CA LYS A 55 20.95 8.17 12.26
C LYS A 55 22.08 9.09 11.80
N ASP A 56 21.98 9.66 10.60
CA ASP A 56 23.01 10.55 10.04
C ASP A 56 23.07 11.91 10.74
N VAL A 57 21.98 12.31 11.42
CA VAL A 57 21.88 13.60 12.14
C VAL A 57 21.99 13.46 13.66
N SER A 58 22.11 12.24 14.20
CA SER A 58 22.26 11.96 15.64
C SER A 58 23.73 11.82 16.02
#